data_AF-A0A5B8L3N5-F1
#
_entry.id   AF-A0A5B8L3N5-F1
#
_cell.length_a   1.000
_cell.length_b   1.000
_cell.length_c   1.000
_cell.angle_alpha   90.00
_cell.angle_beta   90.00
_cell.angle_gamma   90.00
#
_symmetry.space_group_name_H-M   'P 1'
#
loop_
_entity.id
_entity.type
_entity.pdbx_description
1 polymer ?
#
loop_
_entity_poly.entity_id
_entity_poly.type
_entity_poly.pdbx_seq_one_letter_code
_entity_poly.pdbx_strand_id
1 'polypeptide(L)'
;MQQTDTDLAAREALRARQGSGARYDAANAPADELLLARRGAAFFARKLNELTDTDLEAPSLREGRTRAYVIAEVSYQARMMAIGLKSLREELTAEEAGWVPDIGLAATLPPRALRHLYAHADVHLNVEFRDLQPPHWEQEVAIGEGRPAPVRSVPLLRARTIWRSAIDLGNGARMADMPPVLL
;
A
#
# COMPACT_ATOMS: atom_id res chain seq x y z
N MET A 1 -1.19 21.93 -5.53
CA MET A 1 -2.31 22.40 -6.37
C MET A 1 -3.50 22.59 -5.43
N GLN A 2 -3.83 23.83 -5.08
CA GLN A 2 -4.96 24.12 -4.18
C GLN A 2 -6.27 23.74 -4.87
N GLN A 3 -7.14 23.02 -4.17
CA GLN A 3 -8.48 22.68 -4.65
C GLN A 3 -9.34 23.93 -4.66
N THR A 4 -10.14 24.10 -5.71
CA THR A 4 -11.06 25.23 -5.82
C THR A 4 -12.31 24.97 -4.98
N ASP A 5 -13.05 26.01 -4.60
CA ASP A 5 -14.34 25.88 -3.90
C ASP A 5 -15.34 25.03 -4.69
N THR A 6 -15.25 25.09 -6.02
CA THR A 6 -16.00 24.24 -6.95
C THR A 6 -15.66 22.76 -6.79
N ASP A 7 -14.39 22.41 -6.58
CA ASP A 7 -13.94 21.02 -6.39
C ASP A 7 -14.43 20.45 -5.05
N LEU A 8 -14.48 21.29 -4.01
CA LEU A 8 -15.00 20.94 -2.70
C LEU A 8 -16.51 20.67 -2.76
N ALA A 9 -17.29 21.59 -3.34
CA ALA A 9 -18.73 21.44 -3.51
C ALA A 9 -19.09 20.21 -4.36
N ALA A 10 -18.34 19.96 -5.45
CA ALA A 10 -18.55 18.79 -6.30
C ALA A 10 -18.30 17.47 -5.54
N ARG A 11 -17.31 17.44 -4.64
CA ARG A 11 -17.02 16.27 -3.79
C ARG A 11 -18.11 16.03 -2.76
N GLU A 12 -18.63 17.07 -2.12
CA GLU A 12 -19.74 16.94 -1.18
C GLU A 12 -21.00 16.42 -1.86
N ALA A 13 -21.32 16.95 -3.06
CA ALA A 13 -22.43 16.45 -3.86
C ALA A 13 -22.23 15.00 -4.34
N LEU A 14 -20.98 14.57 -4.58
CA LEU A 14 -20.67 13.16 -4.86
C LEU A 14 -20.87 12.28 -3.62
N ARG A 15 -20.41 12.73 -2.45
CA ARG A 15 -20.59 12.05 -1.16
C ARG A 15 -22.05 11.80 -0.84
N ALA A 16 -22.88 12.84 -0.99
CA ALA A 16 -24.32 12.73 -0.78
C ALA A 16 -24.99 11.70 -1.71
N ARG A 17 -24.52 11.59 -2.97
CA ARG A 17 -25.07 10.65 -3.96
C ARG A 17 -24.65 9.20 -3.73
N GLN A 18 -23.45 8.95 -3.21
CA GLN A 18 -22.92 7.60 -3.05
C GLN A 18 -23.47 6.84 -1.82
N GLY A 19 -24.24 7.52 -0.96
CA GLY A 19 -24.90 6.93 0.20
C GLY A 19 -23.93 6.54 1.33
N SER A 20 -24.47 5.96 2.41
CA SER A 20 -23.72 5.62 3.63
C SER A 20 -22.68 4.49 3.46
N GLY A 21 -22.71 3.77 2.33
CA GLY A 21 -21.74 2.73 2.01
C GLY A 21 -20.39 3.27 1.49
N ALA A 22 -20.33 4.54 1.07
CA ALA A 22 -19.09 5.13 0.58
C ALA A 22 -18.20 5.56 1.75
N ARG A 23 -17.05 4.89 1.87
CA ARG A 23 -16.06 5.18 2.90
C ARG A 23 -15.03 6.17 2.37
N TYR A 24 -14.79 7.25 3.11
CA TYR A 24 -13.81 8.28 2.81
C TYR A 24 -12.79 8.37 3.95
N ASP A 25 -11.58 8.81 3.63
CA ASP A 25 -10.59 9.11 4.65
C ASP A 25 -11.13 10.14 5.65
N ALA A 26 -10.77 9.98 6.92
CA ALA A 26 -11.07 10.95 7.96
C ALA A 26 -10.49 12.35 7.64
N ALA A 27 -11.14 13.39 8.13
CA ALA A 27 -10.74 14.78 7.83
C ALA A 27 -9.31 15.14 8.31
N ASN A 28 -8.83 14.51 9.39
CA ASN A 28 -7.47 14.70 9.91
C ASN A 28 -6.46 13.72 9.32
N ALA A 29 -6.86 12.81 8.41
CA ALA A 29 -5.95 11.89 7.78
C ALA A 29 -4.83 12.64 7.01
N PRO A 30 -3.61 12.10 6.95
CA PRO A 30 -2.49 12.69 6.19
C PRO A 30 -2.74 12.57 4.68
N ALA A 31 -3.52 13.51 4.13
CA ALA A 31 -4.08 13.42 2.79
C ALA A 31 -3.02 13.38 1.68
N ASP A 32 -1.92 14.12 1.84
CA ASP A 32 -0.83 14.17 0.86
C ASP A 32 -0.05 12.85 0.84
N GLU A 33 0.27 12.28 2.01
CA GLU A 33 0.95 11.01 2.15
C GLU A 33 0.08 9.85 1.64
N LEU A 34 -1.23 9.87 1.92
CA LEU A 34 -2.19 8.92 1.35
C LEU A 34 -2.23 9.01 -0.18
N LEU A 35 -2.20 10.22 -0.73
CA LEU A 35 -2.14 10.42 -2.18
C LEU A 35 -0.84 9.86 -2.78
N LEU A 36 0.30 10.09 -2.12
CA LEU A 36 1.60 9.54 -2.53
C LEU A 36 1.59 8.01 -2.52
N ALA A 37 1.05 7.39 -1.47
CA ALA A 37 0.91 5.94 -1.35
C ALA A 37 0.03 5.35 -2.46
N ARG A 38 -1.14 5.93 -2.70
CA ARG A 38 -2.09 5.48 -3.73
C ARG A 38 -1.54 5.65 -5.15
N ARG A 39 -0.83 6.75 -5.43
CA ARG A 39 -0.17 6.96 -6.73
C ARG A 39 0.96 5.96 -6.93
N GLY A 40 1.74 5.68 -5.88
CA GLY A 40 2.78 4.67 -5.89
C GLY A 40 2.22 3.27 -6.15
N ALA A 41 1.11 2.92 -5.49
CA ALA A 41 0.38 1.69 -5.76
C ALA A 41 -0.08 1.59 -7.22
N ALA A 42 -0.76 2.61 -7.74
CA ALA A 42 -1.17 2.62 -9.15
C ALA A 42 0.03 2.53 -10.11
N PHE A 43 1.16 3.17 -9.79
CA PHE A 43 2.39 3.09 -10.60
C PHE A 43 3.00 1.69 -10.58
N PHE A 44 3.15 1.10 -9.40
CA PHE A 44 3.64 -0.26 -9.23
C PHE A 44 2.75 -1.27 -9.97
N ALA A 45 1.42 -1.15 -9.85
CA ALA A 45 0.46 -2.01 -10.56
C ALA A 45 0.65 -1.94 -12.08
N ARG A 46 0.85 -0.75 -12.65
CA ARG A 46 1.15 -0.60 -14.08
C ARG A 46 2.45 -1.31 -14.44
N LYS A 47 3.52 -1.10 -13.67
CA LYS A 47 4.81 -1.76 -13.91
C LYS A 47 4.73 -3.28 -13.77
N LEU A 48 3.98 -3.79 -12.80
CA LEU A 48 3.72 -5.21 -12.66
C LEU A 48 2.98 -5.77 -13.89
N ASN A 49 1.99 -5.05 -14.42
CA ASN A 49 1.19 -5.49 -15.57
C ASN A 49 1.94 -5.42 -16.91
N GLU A 50 3.06 -4.69 -16.98
CA GLU A 50 3.96 -4.69 -18.14
C GLU A 50 4.84 -5.96 -18.22
N LEU A 51 4.98 -6.71 -17.11
CA LEU A 51 5.78 -7.94 -17.05
C LEU A 51 4.97 -9.15 -17.54
N THR A 52 5.59 -10.00 -18.36
CA THR A 52 5.05 -11.34 -18.65
C THR A 52 5.15 -12.25 -17.41
N ASP A 53 4.53 -13.43 -17.45
CA ASP A 53 4.63 -14.38 -16.35
C ASP A 53 6.05 -14.94 -16.18
N THR A 54 6.79 -15.17 -17.27
CA THR A 54 8.21 -15.59 -17.22
C THR A 54 9.11 -14.47 -16.68
N ASP A 55 8.77 -13.21 -16.92
CA ASP A 55 9.55 -12.08 -16.41
C ASP A 55 9.61 -12.03 -14.88
N LEU A 56 8.63 -12.60 -14.17
CA LEU A 56 8.60 -12.59 -12.70
C LEU A 56 9.76 -13.40 -12.09
N GLU A 57 10.24 -14.41 -12.81
CA GLU A 57 11.36 -15.26 -12.39
C GLU A 57 12.73 -14.62 -12.69
N ALA A 58 12.76 -13.61 -13.55
CA ALA A 58 14.00 -12.93 -13.91
C ALA A 58 14.55 -12.09 -12.74
N PRO A 59 15.85 -11.76 -12.76
CA PRO A 59 16.46 -10.88 -11.77
C PRO A 59 15.76 -9.52 -11.67
N SER A 60 15.59 -9.05 -10.43
CA SER A 60 15.25 -7.66 -10.11
C SER A 60 16.52 -6.82 -10.04
N LEU A 61 16.41 -5.51 -9.75
CA LEU A 61 17.58 -4.68 -9.43
C LEU A 61 18.13 -4.92 -8.02
N ARG A 62 17.46 -5.72 -7.20
CA ARG A 62 17.95 -6.13 -5.88
C ARG A 62 18.82 -7.37 -6.04
N GLU A 63 20.06 -7.26 -5.56
CA GLU A 63 21.07 -8.31 -5.67
C GLU A 63 20.53 -9.66 -5.17
N GLY A 64 20.65 -10.68 -6.02
CA GLY A 64 20.20 -12.06 -5.71
C GLY A 64 18.70 -12.25 -5.58
N ARG A 65 17.85 -11.26 -5.92
CA ARG A 65 16.39 -11.35 -5.81
C ARG A 65 15.72 -11.30 -7.17
N THR A 66 14.68 -12.11 -7.35
CA THR A 66 13.81 -12.08 -8.54
C THR A 66 12.76 -10.98 -8.43
N ARG A 67 12.09 -10.65 -9.55
CA ARG A 67 10.95 -9.73 -9.52
C ARG A 67 9.79 -10.28 -8.68
N ALA A 68 9.58 -11.59 -8.68
CA ALA A 68 8.63 -12.28 -7.80
C ALA A 68 8.90 -12.00 -6.31
N TYR A 69 10.16 -11.96 -5.89
CA TYR A 69 10.52 -11.60 -4.52
C TYR A 69 10.12 -10.17 -4.16
N VAL A 70 10.36 -9.21 -5.05
CA VAL A 70 9.95 -7.80 -4.87
C VAL A 70 8.42 -7.70 -4.75
N ILE A 71 7.68 -8.43 -5.59
CA ILE A 71 6.21 -8.46 -5.56
C ILE A 71 5.69 -9.06 -4.26
N ALA A 72 6.28 -10.17 -3.80
CA ALA A 72 5.92 -10.81 -2.54
C ALA A 72 6.16 -9.88 -1.34
N GLU A 73 7.34 -9.24 -1.27
CA GLU A 73 7.70 -8.34 -0.17
C GLU A 73 6.75 -7.13 -0.10
N VAL A 74 6.48 -6.45 -1.22
CA VAL A 74 5.60 -5.28 -1.22
C VAL A 74 4.15 -5.64 -0.86
N SER A 75 3.73 -6.86 -1.19
CA SER A 75 2.37 -7.36 -0.87
C SER A 75 2.25 -7.73 0.60
N TYR A 76 3.26 -8.39 1.16
CA TYR A 76 3.28 -8.72 2.59
C TYR A 76 3.48 -7.50 3.47
N GLN A 77 4.25 -6.49 3.03
CA GLN A 77 4.26 -5.20 3.70
C GLN A 77 2.85 -4.60 3.79
N ALA A 78 2.10 -4.61 2.68
CA ALA A 78 0.75 -4.07 2.67
C ALA A 78 -0.18 -4.84 3.62
N ARG A 79 -0.07 -6.18 3.65
CA ARG A 79 -0.82 -7.02 4.57
C ARG A 79 -0.46 -6.77 6.04
N MET A 80 0.83 -6.64 6.37
CA MET A 80 1.29 -6.29 7.72
C MET A 80 0.70 -4.96 8.18
N MET A 81 0.76 -3.94 7.32
CA MET A 81 0.17 -2.63 7.60
C MET A 81 -1.35 -2.74 7.79
N ALA A 82 -2.04 -3.50 6.93
CA ALA A 82 -3.48 -3.67 7.03
C ALA A 82 -3.89 -4.34 8.35
N ILE A 83 -3.22 -5.42 8.74
CA ILE A 83 -3.46 -6.11 10.03
C ILE A 83 -3.21 -5.15 11.21
N GLY A 84 -2.09 -4.41 11.19
CA GLY A 84 -1.81 -3.44 12.25
C GLY A 84 -2.89 -2.35 12.35
N LEU A 85 -3.33 -1.78 11.22
CA LEU A 85 -4.36 -0.74 11.24
C LEU A 85 -5.73 -1.27 11.66
N LYS A 86 -6.05 -2.52 11.30
CA LYS A 86 -7.26 -3.22 11.75
C LYS A 86 -7.29 -3.35 13.27
N SER A 87 -6.15 -3.67 13.90
CA SER A 87 -6.05 -3.88 15.34
C SER A 87 -6.39 -2.65 16.20
N LEU A 88 -6.45 -1.46 15.58
CA LEU A 88 -6.87 -0.22 16.25
C LEU A 88 -8.39 -0.12 16.42
N ARG A 89 -9.16 -0.93 15.69
CA ARG A 89 -10.62 -0.85 15.60
C ARG A 89 -11.32 -2.09 16.11
N GLU A 90 -10.67 -3.25 15.98
CA GLU A 90 -11.24 -4.54 16.38
C GLU A 90 -10.14 -5.54 16.78
N GLU A 91 -10.53 -6.57 17.53
CA GLU A 91 -9.63 -7.65 17.93
C GLU A 91 -9.16 -8.45 16.70
N LEU A 92 -7.86 -8.76 16.66
CA LEU A 92 -7.30 -9.62 15.63
C LEU A 92 -7.72 -11.07 15.86
N THR A 93 -8.00 -11.78 14.77
CA THR A 93 -8.14 -13.24 14.83
C THR A 93 -6.81 -13.88 15.26
N ALA A 94 -6.87 -15.12 15.78
CA ALA A 94 -5.66 -15.86 16.14
C ALA A 94 -4.71 -16.07 14.95
N GLU A 95 -5.25 -16.21 13.73
CA GLU A 95 -4.47 -16.28 12.51
C GLU A 95 -3.72 -14.97 12.25
N GLU A 96 -4.40 -13.83 12.33
CA GLU A 96 -3.79 -12.51 12.08
C GLU A 96 -2.74 -12.16 13.13
N ALA A 97 -3.03 -12.43 14.41
CA ALA A 97 -2.11 -12.16 15.52
C ALA A 97 -0.86 -13.05 15.48
N GLY A 98 -0.98 -14.28 14.97
CA GLY A 98 0.12 -15.23 14.83
C GLY A 98 0.80 -15.23 13.46
N TRP A 99 0.39 -14.37 12.52
CA TRP A 99 0.89 -14.40 11.16
C TRP A 99 2.31 -13.81 11.07
N VAL A 100 3.23 -14.58 10.48
CA VAL A 100 4.61 -14.17 10.21
C VAL A 100 4.89 -14.33 8.71
N PRO A 101 5.40 -13.30 8.01
CA PRO A 101 5.63 -13.36 6.58
C PRO A 101 6.86 -14.20 6.23
N ASP A 102 6.70 -15.21 5.37
CA ASP A 102 7.80 -15.86 4.65
C ASP A 102 7.85 -15.39 3.20
N ILE A 103 8.67 -14.36 2.95
CA ILE A 103 8.82 -13.77 1.60
C ILE A 103 9.46 -14.77 0.64
N GLY A 104 10.38 -15.62 1.12
CA GLY A 104 11.06 -16.61 0.30
C GLY A 104 10.08 -17.62 -0.25
N LEU A 105 9.21 -18.16 0.61
CA LEU A 105 8.13 -19.06 0.21
C LEU A 105 7.13 -18.36 -0.71
N ALA A 106 6.69 -17.15 -0.37
CA ALA A 106 5.75 -16.38 -1.17
C ALA A 106 6.26 -16.06 -2.58
N ALA A 107 7.56 -15.83 -2.73
CA ALA A 107 8.19 -15.59 -4.02
C ALA A 107 8.15 -16.82 -4.94
N THR A 108 7.83 -18.02 -4.43
CA THR A 108 7.67 -19.25 -5.22
C THR A 108 6.23 -19.46 -5.73
N LEU A 109 5.29 -18.59 -5.36
CA LEU A 109 3.91 -18.65 -5.83
C LEU A 109 3.84 -18.50 -7.36
N PRO A 110 2.88 -19.17 -8.04
CA PRO A 110 2.66 -18.97 -9.47
C PRO A 110 2.41 -17.49 -9.81
N PRO A 111 2.83 -17.01 -11.00
CA PRO A 111 2.67 -15.61 -11.42
C PRO A 111 1.28 -15.02 -11.18
N ARG A 112 0.22 -15.76 -11.54
CA ARG A 112 -1.17 -15.36 -11.29
C ARG A 112 -1.47 -15.16 -9.80
N ALA A 113 -0.95 -16.04 -8.94
CA ALA A 113 -1.14 -15.94 -7.49
C ALA A 113 -0.39 -14.73 -6.91
N LEU A 114 0.82 -14.41 -7.39
CA LEU A 114 1.55 -13.20 -7.00
C LEU A 114 0.80 -11.92 -7.38
N ARG A 115 0.21 -11.88 -8.58
CA ARG A 115 -0.61 -10.74 -9.02
C ARG A 115 -1.87 -10.57 -8.16
N HIS A 116 -2.53 -11.68 -7.83
CA HIS A 116 -3.69 -11.65 -6.94
C HIS A 116 -3.30 -11.25 -5.51
N LEU A 117 -2.17 -11.75 -5.00
CA LEU A 117 -1.64 -11.39 -3.69
C LEU A 117 -1.41 -9.87 -3.61
N TYR A 118 -0.73 -9.30 -4.61
CA TYR A 118 -0.52 -7.85 -4.70
C TYR A 118 -1.85 -7.08 -4.75
N ALA A 119 -2.72 -7.42 -5.70
CA ALA A 119 -3.99 -6.70 -5.90
C ALA A 119 -4.87 -6.74 -4.64
N HIS A 120 -4.95 -7.91 -3.99
CA HIS A 120 -5.73 -8.08 -2.77
C HIS A 120 -5.15 -7.27 -1.61
N ALA A 121 -3.83 -7.37 -1.36
CA ALA A 121 -3.19 -6.67 -0.26
C ALA A 121 -3.24 -5.14 -0.41
N ASP A 122 -3.10 -4.63 -1.64
CA ASP A 122 -3.18 -3.20 -1.91
C ASP A 122 -4.59 -2.63 -1.72
N VAL A 123 -5.61 -3.35 -2.23
CA VAL A 123 -7.02 -2.98 -2.00
C VAL A 123 -7.34 -3.03 -0.51
N HIS A 124 -6.92 -4.08 0.20
CA HIS A 124 -7.20 -4.25 1.61
C HIS A 124 -6.57 -3.12 2.44
N LEU A 125 -5.28 -2.81 2.25
CA LEU A 125 -4.63 -1.69 2.94
C LEU A 125 -5.34 -0.36 2.66
N ASN A 126 -5.79 -0.13 1.42
CA ASN A 126 -6.52 1.10 1.09
C ASN A 126 -7.95 1.13 1.67
N VAL A 127 -8.56 -0.02 1.97
CA VAL A 127 -9.78 -0.09 2.80
C VAL A 127 -9.43 0.30 4.24
N GLU A 128 -8.39 -0.29 4.81
CA GLU A 128 -7.97 0.00 6.19
C GLU A 128 -7.72 1.49 6.42
N PHE A 129 -7.03 2.19 5.50
CA PHE A 129 -6.86 3.64 5.61
C PHE A 129 -8.19 4.42 5.65
N ARG A 130 -9.19 4.00 4.86
CA ARG A 130 -10.50 4.66 4.79
C ARG A 130 -11.36 4.38 6.03
N ASP A 131 -11.12 3.27 6.72
CA ASP A 131 -11.88 2.86 7.89
C ASP A 131 -11.38 3.55 9.18
N LEU A 132 -10.16 4.09 9.17
CA LEU A 132 -9.60 4.84 10.31
C LEU A 132 -10.38 6.14 10.57
N GLN A 133 -11.04 6.18 11.72
CA GLN A 133 -11.63 7.38 12.31
C GLN A 133 -10.57 8.34 12.90
N PRO A 134 -10.91 9.63 13.13
CA PRO A 134 -9.94 10.63 13.57
C PRO A 134 -9.06 10.25 14.78
N PRO A 135 -9.60 9.63 15.85
CA PRO A 135 -8.77 9.24 17.00
C PRO A 135 -7.72 8.17 16.69
N HIS A 136 -7.94 7.32 15.68
CA HIS A 136 -6.98 6.27 15.33
C HIS A 136 -5.71 6.87 14.68
N TRP A 137 -5.84 7.99 13.98
CA TRP A 137 -4.69 8.65 13.35
C TRP A 137 -3.69 9.19 14.37
N GLU A 138 -4.12 9.45 15.62
CA GLU A 138 -3.25 9.98 16.68
C GLU A 138 -2.61 8.88 17.55
N GLN A 139 -2.77 7.61 17.17
CA GLN A 139 -2.22 6.46 17.88
C GLN A 139 -0.89 5.97 17.28
N GLU A 140 -0.28 5.01 17.96
CA GLU A 140 0.81 4.21 17.43
C GLU A 140 0.32 2.79 17.10
N VAL A 141 0.96 2.17 16.11
CA VAL A 141 0.59 0.85 15.62
C VAL A 141 1.84 0.01 15.37
N ALA A 142 1.81 -1.25 15.78
CA ALA A 142 2.85 -2.20 15.45
C ALA A 142 2.70 -2.65 13.98
N ILE A 143 3.78 -2.54 13.21
CA ILE A 143 3.81 -2.95 11.80
C ILE A 143 5.00 -3.85 11.61
N GLY A 144 4.76 -5.16 11.62
CA GLY A 144 5.83 -6.17 11.60
C GLY A 144 6.70 -6.11 12.85
N GLU A 145 7.98 -6.42 12.67
CA GLU A 145 8.96 -6.45 13.76
C GLU A 145 9.55 -5.06 14.01
N GLY A 146 9.42 -4.55 15.23
CA GLY A 146 10.04 -3.30 15.64
C GLY A 146 9.22 -2.51 16.66
N ARG A 147 9.64 -1.26 16.87
CA ARG A 147 8.87 -0.32 17.69
C ARG A 147 7.58 0.07 16.96
N PRO A 148 6.47 0.26 17.69
CA PRO A 148 5.27 0.87 17.12
C PRO A 148 5.60 2.18 16.38
N ALA A 149 4.91 2.41 15.28
CA ALA A 149 5.04 3.62 14.48
C ALA A 149 3.78 4.49 14.64
N PRO A 150 3.88 5.83 14.61
CA PRO A 150 2.71 6.69 14.56
C PRO A 150 1.85 6.35 13.33
N VAL A 151 0.54 6.18 13.50
CA VAL A 151 -0.38 5.81 12.41
C VAL A 151 -0.31 6.80 11.25
N ARG A 152 -0.12 8.10 11.53
CA ARG A 152 0.07 9.15 10.51
C ARG A 152 1.26 8.91 9.59
N SER A 153 2.27 8.17 10.04
CA SER A 153 3.50 7.89 9.28
C SER A 153 3.35 6.73 8.29
N VAL A 154 2.35 5.88 8.48
CA VAL A 154 2.17 4.63 7.72
C VAL A 154 1.97 4.88 6.22
N PRO A 155 1.15 5.85 5.78
CA PRO A 155 1.03 6.16 4.35
C PRO A 155 2.36 6.59 3.72
N LEU A 156 3.18 7.39 4.42
CA LEU A 156 4.49 7.81 3.91
C LEU A 156 5.47 6.63 3.82
N LEU A 157 5.47 5.75 4.82
CA LEU A 157 6.26 4.52 4.80
C LEU A 157 5.88 3.65 3.60
N ARG A 158 4.57 3.45 3.38
CA ARG A 158 4.05 2.73 2.22
C ARG A 158 4.49 3.39 0.91
N ALA A 159 4.36 4.71 0.80
CA ALA A 159 4.75 5.46 -0.39
C ALA A 159 6.23 5.26 -0.72
N ARG A 160 7.12 5.45 0.26
CA ARG A 160 8.58 5.26 0.07
C ARG A 160 8.90 3.87 -0.44
N THR A 161 8.33 2.83 0.18
CA THR A 161 8.58 1.45 -0.23
C THR A 161 8.05 1.18 -1.64
N ILE A 162 6.78 1.45 -1.93
CA ILE A 162 6.18 1.02 -3.20
C ILE A 162 6.76 1.73 -4.42
N TRP A 163 7.12 3.01 -4.29
CA TRP A 163 7.79 3.74 -5.38
C TRP A 163 9.18 3.16 -5.66
N ARG A 164 9.95 2.86 -4.61
CA ARG A 164 11.26 2.22 -4.76
C ARG A 164 11.14 0.81 -5.33
N SER A 165 10.20 0.01 -4.83
CA SER A 165 9.96 -1.34 -5.32
C SER A 165 9.55 -1.38 -6.80
N ALA A 166 8.87 -0.35 -7.30
CA ALA A 166 8.55 -0.26 -8.73
C ALA A 166 9.80 -0.08 -9.60
N ILE A 167 10.80 0.66 -9.11
CA ILE A 167 12.13 0.75 -9.75
C ILE A 167 12.85 -0.59 -9.65
N ASP A 168 12.79 -1.23 -8.48
CA ASP A 168 13.46 -2.50 -8.24
C ASP A 168 12.97 -3.63 -9.17
N LEU A 169 11.75 -3.55 -9.73
CA LEU A 169 11.29 -4.47 -10.78
C LEU A 169 12.20 -4.47 -12.01
N GLY A 170 12.94 -3.39 -12.27
CA GLY A 170 13.94 -3.34 -13.35
C GLY A 170 13.34 -3.39 -14.76
N ASN A 171 12.09 -2.96 -14.94
CA ASN A 171 11.38 -2.92 -16.23
C ASN A 171 11.04 -1.50 -16.70
N GLY A 172 11.97 -0.57 -16.47
CA GLY A 172 11.94 0.76 -17.06
C GLY A 172 11.42 1.89 -16.17
N ALA A 173 10.97 1.61 -14.94
CA ALA A 173 10.77 2.65 -13.93
C ALA A 173 12.10 3.27 -13.46
N ARG A 174 12.11 4.58 -13.23
CA ARG A 174 13.31 5.37 -12.91
C ARG A 174 13.08 6.26 -11.69
N MET A 175 14.17 6.69 -11.05
CA MET A 175 14.11 7.69 -9.97
C MET A 175 13.39 8.97 -10.41
N ALA A 176 13.55 9.38 -11.68
CA ALA A 176 12.86 10.55 -12.23
C ALA A 176 11.33 10.42 -12.29
N ASP A 177 10.78 9.20 -12.19
CA ASP A 177 9.33 8.97 -12.13
C ASP A 177 8.77 9.16 -10.70
N MET A 178 9.64 9.19 -9.68
CA MET A 178 9.22 9.35 -8.29
C MET A 178 8.85 10.80 -7.97
N PRO A 179 7.83 11.02 -7.13
CA PRO A 179 7.56 12.34 -6.55
C PRO A 179 8.82 12.89 -5.85
N PRO A 180 9.23 14.16 -6.10
CA PRO A 180 10.47 14.71 -5.55
C PRO A 180 10.59 14.64 -4.02
N VAL A 181 9.47 14.66 -3.30
CA VAL A 181 9.42 14.54 -1.83
C VAL A 181 9.82 13.15 -1.30
N LEU A 182 9.90 12.15 -2.19
CA LEU A 182 10.28 10.77 -1.87
C LEU A 182 11.70 10.39 -2.31
N LEU A 183 12.40 11.28 -3.03
CA LEU A 183 13.80 11.12 -3.40
C LEU A 183 14.72 11.28 -2.18
#